data_AF-A0A0G1KIW1-F1
#
_entry.id   AF-A0A0G1KIW1-F1
#
_cell.length_a   1.000
_cell.length_b   1.000
_cell.length_c   1.000
_cell.angle_alpha   90.00
_cell.angle_beta   90.00
_cell.angle_gamma   90.00
#
_symmetry.space_group_name_H-M   'P 1'
#
loop_
_entity.id
_entity.type
_entity.pdbx_description
1 polymer ?
#
loop_
_entity_poly.entity_id
_entity_poly.type
_entity_poly.pdbx_seq_one_letter_code
_entity_poly.pdbx_strand_id
1 'polypeptide(L)'
;MIDGEGIIVGRKGSAGEVTRATGRYWPTDVTYFITKDKKYDIGFAYYLFKFLNFPQYAVGVKPGINRKEIYGIKIPLPSVAEQKKIVARLDSLSEKIKNLREYQTQTRSDFIALEQSVLSKSFQHS
;
A
#
# COMPACT_ATOMS: atom_id res chain seq x y z
N MET A 1 -22.58 0.70 -7.09
CA MET A 1 -22.10 1.51 -5.96
C MET A 1 -21.84 0.57 -4.81
N ILE A 2 -20.70 0.69 -4.16
CA ILE A 2 -20.39 0.00 -2.91
C ILE A 2 -20.20 1.05 -1.84
N ASP A 3 -20.67 0.76 -0.64
CA ASP A 3 -20.52 1.61 0.53
C ASP A 3 -19.78 0.85 1.64
N GLY A 4 -18.89 1.54 2.34
CA GLY A 4 -18.08 1.00 3.42
C GLY A 4 -16.62 0.78 3.05
N GLU A 5 -15.96 -0.16 3.74
CA GLU A 5 -14.56 -0.46 3.55
C GLU A 5 -14.37 -1.63 2.56
N GLY A 6 -13.41 -1.48 1.65
CA GLY A 6 -13.03 -2.55 0.74
C GLY A 6 -11.67 -2.33 0.11
N ILE A 7 -11.28 -3.26 -0.76
CA ILE A 7 -10.03 -3.20 -1.50
C ILE A 7 -10.36 -3.26 -2.98
N ILE A 8 -9.72 -2.38 -3.75
CA ILE A 8 -9.78 -2.32 -5.20
C ILE A 8 -8.42 -2.79 -5.74
N VAL A 9 -8.46 -3.67 -6.73
CA VAL A 9 -7.29 -4.15 -7.46
C VAL A 9 -7.43 -3.75 -8.92
N GLY A 10 -6.45 -3.04 -9.48
CA GLY A 10 -6.46 -2.66 -10.90
C GLY A 10 -6.36 -3.90 -11.79
N ARG A 11 -7.20 -3.99 -12.84
CA ARG A 11 -7.19 -5.10 -13.79
C ARG A 11 -6.45 -4.78 -15.08
N LYS A 12 -6.53 -3.54 -15.57
CA LYS A 12 -5.91 -3.06 -16.82
C LYS A 12 -5.30 -1.67 -16.58
N GLY A 13 -4.12 -1.41 -17.14
CA GLY A 13 -3.39 -0.16 -16.93
C GLY A 13 -2.60 -0.20 -15.62
N SER A 14 -3.27 0.00 -14.48
CA SER A 14 -2.71 -0.19 -13.13
C SER A 14 -2.81 -1.65 -12.65
N ALA A 15 -2.51 -2.60 -13.54
CA ALA A 15 -2.75 -4.01 -13.30
C ALA A 15 -2.03 -4.53 -12.05
N GLY A 16 -2.80 -5.12 -11.13
CA GLY A 16 -2.32 -5.63 -9.85
C GLY A 16 -2.15 -4.57 -8.75
N GLU A 17 -2.35 -3.28 -9.03
CA GLU A 17 -2.20 -2.24 -8.01
C GLU A 17 -3.33 -2.36 -6.97
N VAL A 18 -2.96 -2.37 -5.68
CA VAL A 18 -3.87 -2.63 -4.55
C VAL A 18 -4.10 -1.35 -3.75
N THR A 19 -5.37 -0.94 -3.67
CA THR A 19 -5.82 0.29 -2.99
C THR A 19 -6.94 -0.01 -2.01
N ARG A 20 -6.84 0.51 -0.78
CA ARG A 20 -7.98 0.50 0.16
C ARG A 20 -8.95 1.62 -0.19
N ALA A 21 -10.23 1.31 -0.21
CA ALA A 21 -11.32 2.26 -0.41
C ALA A 21 -12.18 2.35 0.87
N THR A 22 -12.59 3.56 1.21
CA THR A 22 -13.51 3.84 2.32
C THR A 22 -14.65 4.73 1.82
N GLY A 23 -15.84 4.56 2.39
CA GLY A 23 -17.05 5.29 1.98
C GLY A 23 -17.62 4.78 0.67
N ARG A 24 -18.17 5.68 -0.15
CA ARG A 24 -18.84 5.32 -1.41
C ARG A 24 -17.87 5.28 -2.57
N TYR A 25 -17.80 4.13 -3.25
CA TYR A 25 -16.95 3.95 -4.44
C TYR A 25 -17.63 3.10 -5.51
N TRP A 26 -17.13 3.22 -6.76
CA TRP A 26 -17.65 2.53 -7.93
C TRP A 26 -16.52 1.79 -8.64
N PRO A 27 -16.35 0.50 -8.34
CA PRO A 27 -15.49 -0.36 -9.14
C PRO A 27 -16.01 -0.39 -10.58
N THR A 28 -15.11 -0.22 -11.53
CA THR A 28 -15.37 -0.29 -12.97
C THR A 28 -14.96 -1.65 -13.53
N ASP A 29 -15.26 -1.92 -14.80
CA ASP A 29 -14.92 -3.14 -15.52
C ASP A 29 -13.40 -3.42 -15.64
N VAL A 30 -12.60 -2.38 -15.41
CA VAL A 30 -11.13 -2.41 -15.34
C VAL A 30 -10.59 -2.60 -13.92
N THR A 31 -11.43 -2.99 -12.96
CA THR A 31 -11.02 -3.29 -11.58
C THR A 31 -11.62 -4.61 -11.07
N TYR A 32 -10.93 -5.22 -10.12
CA TYR A 32 -11.49 -6.20 -9.21
C TYR A 32 -11.67 -5.55 -7.83
N PHE A 33 -12.56 -6.07 -7.01
CA PHE A 33 -12.76 -5.55 -5.66
C PHE A 33 -13.19 -6.65 -4.69
N ILE A 34 -12.93 -6.42 -3.42
CA ILE A 34 -13.50 -7.17 -2.30
C ILE A 34 -14.07 -6.21 -1.27
N THR A 35 -15.09 -6.66 -0.54
CA THR A 35 -15.75 -5.94 0.55
C THR A 35 -15.65 -6.74 1.84
N LYS A 36 -16.18 -6.20 2.94
CA LYS A 36 -16.21 -6.87 4.23
C LYS A 36 -16.90 -8.24 4.15
N ASP A 37 -16.27 -9.25 4.74
CA ASP A 37 -16.81 -10.60 4.89
C ASP A 37 -16.57 -11.09 6.34
N LYS A 38 -17.26 -12.14 6.77
CA LYS A 38 -17.05 -12.76 8.09
C LYS A 38 -15.80 -13.63 8.15
N LYS A 39 -15.29 -14.07 6.99
CA LYS A 39 -14.14 -14.97 6.86
C LYS A 39 -12.79 -14.25 6.95
N TYR A 40 -12.76 -12.95 6.68
CA TYR A 40 -11.52 -12.18 6.68
C TYR A 40 -11.68 -10.74 7.17
N ASP A 41 -10.59 -10.23 7.73
CA ASP A 41 -10.40 -8.83 8.05
C ASP A 41 -9.88 -8.06 6.81
N ILE A 42 -10.40 -6.85 6.56
CA ILE A 42 -10.00 -6.05 5.39
C ILE A 42 -8.54 -5.64 5.49
N GLY A 43 -8.04 -5.33 6.68
CA GLY A 43 -6.65 -5.00 6.87
C GLY A 43 -5.74 -6.17 6.56
N PHE A 44 -6.14 -7.37 6.97
CA PHE A 44 -5.42 -8.59 6.67
C PHE A 44 -5.38 -8.85 5.16
N ALA A 45 -6.53 -8.75 4.48
CA ALA A 45 -6.62 -8.92 3.04
C ALA A 45 -5.73 -7.91 2.30
N TYR A 46 -5.65 -6.66 2.76
CA TYR A 46 -4.80 -5.64 2.18
C TYR A 46 -3.32 -6.01 2.26
N TYR A 47 -2.84 -6.38 3.45
CA TYR A 47 -1.45 -6.78 3.64
C TYR A 47 -1.11 -8.05 2.88
N LEU A 48 -2.02 -9.01 2.84
CA LEU A 48 -1.87 -10.23 2.05
C LEU A 48 -1.75 -9.91 0.56
N PHE A 49 -2.60 -9.03 0.01
CA PHE A 49 -2.54 -8.67 -1.41
C PHE A 49 -1.26 -7.89 -1.75
N LYS A 50 -0.77 -7.04 -0.84
CA LYS A 50 0.53 -6.39 -0.97
C LYS A 50 1.67 -7.42 -0.96
N PHE A 51 1.60 -8.43 -0.09
CA PHE A 51 2.58 -9.51 -0.02
C PHE A 51 2.59 -10.37 -1.29
N LEU A 52 1.41 -10.71 -1.83
CA LEU A 52 1.27 -11.44 -3.09
C LEU A 52 1.77 -10.65 -4.31
N ASN A 53 1.99 -9.34 -4.18
CA ASN A 53 2.56 -8.48 -5.19
C ASN A 53 1.92 -8.70 -6.58
N PHE A 54 0.59 -8.55 -6.67
CA PHE A 54 -0.16 -8.80 -7.90
C PHE A 54 0.38 -8.15 -9.19
N PRO A 55 1.07 -6.99 -9.18
CA PRO A 55 1.69 -6.45 -10.38
C PRO A 55 2.66 -7.42 -11.07
N GLN A 56 3.25 -8.39 -10.36
CA GLN A 56 4.12 -9.41 -10.95
C GLN A 56 3.39 -10.38 -11.91
N TYR A 57 2.06 -10.45 -11.81
CA TYR A 57 1.23 -11.28 -12.69
C TYR A 57 0.69 -10.49 -13.89
N ALA A 58 1.07 -9.22 -14.05
CA ALA A 58 0.62 -8.42 -15.18
C ALA A 58 1.38 -8.84 -16.45
N VAL A 59 0.65 -9.21 -17.50
CA VAL A 59 1.23 -9.69 -18.76
C VAL A 59 0.77 -8.85 -19.95
N GLY A 60 1.59 -8.84 -21.01
CA GLY A 60 1.28 -8.21 -22.31
C GLY A 60 1.65 -6.73 -22.44
N VAL A 61 1.55 -6.20 -23.67
CA VAL A 61 1.87 -4.80 -24.03
C VAL A 61 0.92 -3.80 -23.36
N LYS A 62 -0.32 -4.23 -23.10
CA LYS A 62 -1.26 -3.53 -22.21
C LYS A 62 -1.38 -4.37 -20.93
N PRO A 63 -0.62 -4.02 -19.87
CA PRO A 63 -0.54 -4.85 -18.68
C PRO A 63 -1.92 -5.13 -18.11
N GLY A 64 -2.20 -6.41 -17.90
CA GLY A 64 -3.45 -6.87 -17.32
C GLY A 64 -3.26 -8.14 -16.50
N ILE A 65 -4.04 -8.27 -15.42
CA ILE A 65 -4.06 -9.47 -14.58
C ILE A 65 -5.22 -10.38 -14.96
N ASN A 66 -4.97 -11.69 -15.02
CA ASN A 66 -5.98 -12.68 -15.35
C ASN A 66 -6.72 -13.15 -14.08
N ARG A 67 -8.05 -13.08 -14.10
CA ARG A 67 -8.90 -13.55 -12.99
C ARG A 67 -8.61 -15.00 -12.59
N LYS A 68 -8.42 -15.89 -13.58
CA LYS A 68 -8.19 -17.32 -13.31
C LYS A 68 -6.90 -17.56 -12.54
N GLU A 69 -5.84 -16.83 -12.88
CA GLU A 69 -4.55 -16.92 -12.19
C GLU A 69 -4.67 -16.41 -10.76
N ILE A 70 -5.22 -15.21 -10.57
CA ILE A 70 -5.38 -14.61 -9.24
C ILE A 70 -6.26 -15.47 -8.33
N TYR A 71 -7.37 -16.00 -8.85
CA TYR A 71 -8.31 -16.83 -8.06
C TYR A 71 -7.75 -18.22 -7.77
N GLY A 72 -6.75 -18.68 -8.53
CA GLY A 72 -6.06 -19.93 -8.30
C GLY A 72 -4.99 -19.87 -7.20
N ILE A 73 -4.63 -18.68 -6.74
CA ILE A 73 -3.62 -18.51 -5.69
C ILE A 73 -4.16 -19.05 -4.36
N LYS A 74 -3.54 -20.13 -3.88
CA LYS A 74 -3.84 -20.68 -2.56
C LYS A 74 -3.19 -19.83 -1.49
N ILE A 75 -3.99 -19.39 -0.52
CA ILE A 75 -3.55 -18.58 0.60
C ILE A 75 -3.91 -19.26 1.93
N PRO A 76 -3.05 -19.17 2.95
CA PRO A 76 -3.44 -19.54 4.31
C PRO A 76 -4.45 -18.49 4.82
N LEU A 77 -5.60 -18.96 5.30
CA LEU A 77 -6.61 -18.09 5.90
C LEU A 77 -6.77 -18.45 7.39
N PRO A 78 -6.03 -17.78 8.29
CA PRO A 78 -6.13 -18.05 9.73
C PRO A 78 -7.46 -17.51 10.29
N SER A 79 -7.74 -17.80 11.56
CA SER A 79 -8.95 -17.27 12.22
C SER A 79 -8.99 -15.74 12.20
N VAL A 80 -10.17 -15.14 12.19
CA VAL A 80 -10.32 -13.67 12.19
C VAL A 80 -9.62 -13.01 13.39
N ALA A 81 -9.60 -13.68 14.55
CA ALA A 81 -8.88 -13.20 15.72
C ALA A 81 -7.37 -13.11 15.46
N GLU A 82 -6.80 -14.11 14.80
CA GLU A 82 -5.38 -14.13 14.45
C GLU A 82 -5.05 -13.14 13.33
N GLN A 83 -5.93 -13.00 12.33
CA GLN A 83 -5.81 -11.98 11.30
C GLN A 83 -5.69 -10.57 11.89
N LYS A 84 -6.51 -10.22 12.89
CA LYS A 84 -6.45 -8.92 13.57
C LYS A 84 -5.15 -8.70 14.33
N LYS A 85 -4.57 -9.74 14.95
CA LYS A 85 -3.25 -9.63 15.60
C LYS A 85 -2.14 -9.36 14.58
N ILE A 86 -2.18 -10.05 13.43
CA ILE A 86 -1.23 -9.84 12.33
C ILE A 86 -1.32 -8.39 11.86
N VAL A 87 -2.54 -7.88 11.63
CA VAL A 87 -2.78 -6.50 11.20
C VAL A 87 -2.22 -5.51 12.20
N ALA A 88 -2.53 -5.66 13.49
CA ALA A 88 -2.03 -4.76 14.53
C ALA A 88 -0.49 -4.69 14.57
N ARG A 89 0.19 -5.83 14.39
CA ARG A 89 1.66 -5.88 14.31
C ARG A 89 2.19 -5.18 13.05
N LEU A 90 1.57 -5.41 11.90
CA LEU A 90 1.98 -4.81 10.63
C LEU A 90 1.73 -3.30 10.60
N ASP A 91 0.62 -2.83 11.18
CA ASP A 91 0.32 -1.41 11.32
C ASP A 91 1.37 -0.71 12.20
N SER A 92 1.71 -1.31 13.36
CA SER A 92 2.75 -0.78 14.25
C SER A 92 4.12 -0.69 13.56
N LEU A 93 4.49 -1.71 12.75
CA LEU A 93 5.72 -1.68 11.98
C LEU A 93 5.68 -0.61 10.88
N SER A 94 4.56 -0.49 10.19
CA SER A 94 4.36 0.50 9.11
C SER A 94 4.45 1.93 9.66
N GLU A 95 3.88 2.18 10.83
CA GLU A 95 3.97 3.47 11.53
C GLU A 95 5.41 3.79 11.92
N LYS A 96 6.15 2.83 12.49
CA LYS A 96 7.58 3.01 12.81
C LYS A 96 8.40 3.35 11.57
N ILE A 97 8.18 2.65 10.47
CA ILE A 97 8.88 2.91 9.20
C ILE A 97 8.55 4.31 8.67
N LYS A 98 7.28 4.72 8.76
CA LYS A 98 6.85 6.07 8.37
C LYS A 98 7.59 7.14 9.18
N ASN A 99 7.59 7.03 10.51
CA ASN A 99 8.24 8.00 11.40
C ASN A 99 9.75 8.08 11.14
N LEU A 100 10.41 6.93 10.90
CA LEU A 100 11.84 6.91 10.57
C LEU A 100 12.14 7.63 9.25
N ARG A 101 11.30 7.46 8.22
CA ARG A 101 11.46 8.16 6.94
C ARG A 101 11.25 9.66 7.07
N GLU A 102 10.29 10.07 7.89
CA GLU A 102 10.05 11.49 8.19
C GLU A 102 11.25 12.11 8.90
N TYR A 103 11.79 11.45 9.92
CA TYR A 103 13.00 11.91 10.63
C TYR A 103 14.22 12.00 9.71
N GLN A 104 14.41 11.00 8.83
CA GLN A 104 15.50 11.02 7.86
C GLN A 104 15.36 12.18 6.86
N THR A 105 14.13 12.49 6.43
CA THR A 105 13.85 13.61 5.53
C THR A 105 14.12 14.94 6.21
N GLN A 106 13.71 15.09 7.47
CA GLN A 106 13.98 16.28 8.27
C GLN A 106 15.48 16.49 8.47
N THR A 107 16.20 15.45 8.90
CA THR A 107 17.66 15.51 9.11
C THR A 107 18.39 15.94 7.83
N ARG A 108 17.95 15.45 6.66
CA ARG A 108 18.50 15.86 5.36
C ARG A 108 18.23 17.33 5.07
N SER A 109 17.04 17.82 5.35
CA SER A 109 16.69 19.24 5.19
C SER A 109 17.53 20.13 6.10
N ASP A 110 17.70 19.74 7.36
CA ASP A 110 18.48 20.48 8.35
C ASP A 110 19.96 20.56 7.94
N PHE A 111 20.51 19.47 7.41
CA PHE A 111 21.87 19.43 6.87
C PHE A 111 22.07 20.41 5.71
N ILE A 112 21.15 20.41 4.73
CA ILE A 112 21.20 21.35 3.60
C ILE A 112 21.12 22.81 4.07
N ALA A 113 20.25 23.10 5.04
CA ALA A 113 20.12 24.44 5.61
C ALA A 113 21.40 24.88 6.35
N LEU A 114 22.04 23.96 7.07
CA LEU A 114 23.31 24.22 7.76
C LEU A 114 24.45 24.50 6.77
N GLU A 115 24.57 23.72 5.70
CA GLU A 115 25.57 23.96 4.64
C GLU A 115 25.41 25.36 4.05
N GLN A 116 24.18 25.77 3.72
CA GLN A 116 23.89 27.11 3.21
C GLN A 116 24.24 28.21 4.22
N SER A 117 23.96 28.00 5.51
CA SER A 117 24.32 28.94 6.58
C SER A 117 25.84 29.09 6.75
N VAL A 118 26.59 28.00 6.66
CA VAL A 118 28.07 28.03 6.77
C VAL A 118 28.68 28.72 5.55
N LEU A 119 28.21 28.39 4.34
CA LEU A 119 28.69 29.02 3.11
C LEU A 119 28.39 30.52 3.10
N SER A 120 27.16 30.93 3.40
CA SER A 120 26.78 32.35 3.45
C SER A 120 27.63 33.15 4.44
N LYS A 121 27.87 32.63 5.65
CA LYS A 121 28.77 33.28 6.63
C LYS A 121 30.21 33.44 6.11
N SER A 122 30.70 32.46 5.37
CA SER A 122 32.07 32.46 4.82
C SER A 122 32.25 33.52 3.72
N PHE A 123 31.24 33.72 2.86
CA PHE A 123 31.29 34.72 1.78
C PHE A 123 30.94 36.15 2.23
N GLN A 124 30.44 36.36 3.44
CA GLN A 124 30.16 37.70 3.99
C GLN A 124 31.39 38.39 4.60
N HIS A 125 32.50 37.67 4.79
CA HIS A 125 33.74 38.19 5.38
C HIS A 125 34.91 38.26 4.38
N SER A 126 34.62 38.24 3.07
CA SER A 126 35.56 38.46 1.95
C SER A 126 35.10 39.65 1.10
#